data_AF-A0A661JAB6-F1
#
_entry.id   AF-A0A661JAB6-F1
#
_cell.length_a   1.000
_cell.length_b   1.000
_cell.length_c   1.000
_cell.angle_alpha   90.00
_cell.angle_beta   90.00
_cell.angle_gamma   90.00
#
_symmetry.space_group_name_H-M   'P 1'
#
loop_
_entity.id
_entity.type
_entity.pdbx_description
1 polymer ?
#
loop_
_entity_poly.entity_id
_entity_poly.type
_entity_poly.pdbx_seq_one_letter_code
_entity_poly.pdbx_strand_id
1 'polypeptide(L)'
;MKDERKGRRKGLLISLLLMVFLLCPTNGNTYNGPSPQELLEEAYNKGVENSWAHAALLLERGRAEGGEKGLELLEFSRRLAPDLPTTYLEASFLRWRLRPWELYTPFRGYIQGFKALFRNVPLLFMHAVQLSFFLGMGMTLAVILCSLLLLLRRLPIFLQTRLWLKVIILALPLLLRLNIVWCFLLWGIFLWPYLEREAKVFLFLCLVGLTYLLPLSSEVSHLLSAQPGHL
;
A
#
# COMPACT_ATOMS: atom_id res chain seq x y z
N MET A 1 10.63 -5.05 59.86
CA MET A 1 10.65 -4.26 58.60
C MET A 1 11.76 -4.63 57.58
N LYS A 2 12.72 -5.52 57.87
CA LYS A 2 13.78 -5.89 56.91
C LYS A 2 13.44 -7.11 56.02
N ASP A 3 12.53 -7.98 56.48
CA ASP A 3 12.17 -9.22 55.75
C ASP A 3 11.19 -9.03 54.58
N GLU A 4 10.23 -8.10 54.68
CA GLU A 4 9.26 -7.88 53.60
C GLU A 4 9.89 -7.38 52.29
N ARG A 5 11.00 -6.63 52.36
CA ARG A 5 11.70 -6.15 51.15
C ARG A 5 12.40 -7.28 50.40
N LYS A 6 12.78 -8.37 51.09
CA LYS A 6 13.50 -9.51 50.49
C LYS A 6 12.53 -10.43 49.73
N GLY A 7 11.31 -10.62 50.25
CA GLY A 7 10.24 -11.34 49.55
C GLY A 7 9.76 -10.63 48.28
N ARG A 8 9.59 -9.30 48.34
CA ARG A 8 9.14 -8.49 47.18
C ARG A 8 10.14 -8.48 46.02
N ARG A 9 11.45 -8.50 46.29
CA ARG A 9 12.49 -8.60 45.26
C ARG A 9 12.54 -9.96 44.57
N LYS A 10 12.31 -11.05 45.32
CA LYS A 10 12.22 -12.40 44.75
C LYS A 10 10.96 -12.57 43.88
N GLY A 11 9.82 -12.02 44.32
CA GLY A 11 8.59 -12.01 43.53
C GLY A 11 8.71 -11.20 42.24
N LEU A 12 9.40 -10.05 42.29
CA LEU A 12 9.70 -9.24 41.09
C LEU A 12 10.63 -9.95 40.12
N LEU A 13 11.68 -10.63 40.61
CA LEU A 13 12.57 -11.41 39.76
C LEU A 13 11.86 -12.60 39.11
N ILE A 14 11.02 -13.31 39.85
CA ILE A 14 10.22 -14.43 39.31
C ILE A 14 9.21 -13.92 38.28
N SER A 15 8.55 -12.79 38.53
CA SER A 15 7.62 -12.15 37.59
C SER A 15 8.31 -11.67 36.31
N LEU A 16 9.50 -11.07 36.43
CA LEU A 16 10.34 -10.71 35.27
C LEU A 16 10.78 -11.94 34.47
N LEU A 17 11.15 -13.02 35.15
CA LEU A 17 11.60 -14.25 34.51
C LEU A 17 10.43 -14.98 33.82
N LEU A 18 9.22 -14.92 34.40
CA LEU A 18 7.98 -15.42 33.79
C LEU A 18 7.54 -14.57 32.59
N MET A 19 7.71 -13.25 32.63
CA MET A 19 7.47 -12.38 31.47
C MET A 19 8.45 -12.67 30.32
N VAL A 20 9.73 -12.90 30.64
CA VAL A 20 10.73 -13.29 29.63
C VAL A 20 10.43 -14.67 29.05
N PHE A 21 9.93 -15.61 29.87
CA PHE A 21 9.56 -16.95 29.41
C PHE A 21 8.27 -16.95 28.57
N LEU A 22 7.29 -16.10 28.89
CA LEU A 22 6.05 -15.94 28.12
C LEU A 22 6.24 -15.14 26.81
N LEU A 23 7.30 -14.33 26.71
CA LEU A 23 7.69 -13.64 25.49
C LEU A 23 8.60 -14.49 24.58
N CYS A 24 9.01 -15.67 25.02
CA CYS A 24 9.78 -16.61 24.21
C CYS A 24 8.79 -17.47 23.40
N PRO A 25 8.72 -17.35 22.07
CA PRO A 25 7.86 -18.21 21.27
C PRO A 25 8.42 -19.63 21.34
N THR A 26 7.89 -20.46 22.22
CA THR A 26 7.99 -21.91 22.10
C THR A 26 7.24 -22.30 20.84
N ASN A 27 7.95 -22.60 19.75
CA ASN A 27 7.48 -23.45 18.66
C ASN A 27 8.63 -23.72 17.68
N GLY A 28 9.61 -24.49 18.14
CA GLY A 28 10.46 -25.28 17.26
C GLY A 28 9.73 -26.58 16.92
N ASN A 29 8.61 -26.50 16.19
CA ASN A 29 8.05 -27.69 15.56
C ASN A 29 8.91 -27.97 14.33
N THR A 30 9.85 -28.90 14.45
CA THR A 30 10.55 -29.51 13.30
C THR A 30 9.55 -30.38 12.55
N TYR A 31 8.73 -29.73 11.74
CA TYR A 31 7.85 -30.40 10.78
C TYR A 31 8.71 -30.82 9.59
N ASN A 32 8.87 -32.14 9.39
CA ASN A 32 9.60 -32.74 8.26
C ASN A 32 8.76 -32.65 6.97
N GLY A 33 8.48 -31.43 6.50
CA GLY A 33 7.93 -31.23 5.17
C GLY A 33 9.01 -31.38 4.08
N PRO A 34 8.62 -31.42 2.80
CA PRO A 34 9.55 -31.60 1.69
C PRO A 34 10.59 -30.49 1.63
N SER A 35 11.81 -30.85 1.21
CA SER A 35 12.94 -29.93 1.06
C SER A 35 12.70 -28.96 -0.11
N PRO A 36 13.32 -27.76 -0.11
CA PRO A 36 13.20 -26.81 -1.24
C PRO A 36 13.60 -27.42 -2.60
N GLN A 37 14.49 -28.41 -2.59
CA GLN A 37 14.93 -29.11 -3.80
C GLN A 37 13.87 -30.08 -4.32
N GLU A 38 13.24 -30.86 -3.44
CA GLU A 38 12.11 -31.73 -3.80
C GLU A 38 10.93 -30.94 -4.39
N LEU A 39 10.63 -29.77 -3.83
CA LEU A 39 9.59 -28.89 -4.35
C LEU A 39 9.93 -28.32 -5.74
N LEU A 40 11.21 -28.06 -6.00
CA LEU A 40 11.68 -27.60 -7.31
C LEU A 40 11.56 -28.72 -8.35
N GLU A 41 11.93 -29.94 -7.99
CA GLU A 41 11.78 -31.13 -8.84
C GLU A 41 10.30 -31.41 -9.14
N GLU A 42 9.42 -31.27 -8.16
CA GLU A 42 7.97 -31.40 -8.35
C GLU A 42 7.42 -30.33 -9.31
N ALA A 43 7.85 -29.07 -9.15
CA ALA A 43 7.43 -27.98 -10.03
C ALA A 43 8.02 -28.12 -11.45
N TYR A 44 9.25 -28.62 -11.57
CA TYR A 44 9.88 -28.94 -12.86
C TYR A 44 9.15 -30.07 -13.56
N ASN A 45 8.78 -31.13 -12.83
CA ASN A 45 7.97 -32.23 -13.36
C ASN A 45 6.57 -31.79 -13.82
N LYS A 46 6.07 -30.66 -13.30
CA LYS A 46 4.81 -30.02 -13.73
C LYS A 46 5.01 -29.08 -14.94
N GLY A 47 6.22 -28.97 -15.49
CA GLY A 47 6.51 -28.17 -16.68
C GLY A 47 6.75 -26.69 -16.42
N VAL A 48 7.04 -26.28 -15.18
CA VAL A 48 7.44 -24.90 -14.89
C VAL A 48 8.91 -24.74 -15.27
N GLU A 49 9.21 -23.99 -16.33
CA GLU A 49 10.59 -23.75 -16.79
C GLU A 49 11.15 -22.40 -16.27
N ASN A 50 10.28 -21.46 -15.91
CA ASN A 50 10.68 -20.11 -15.51
C ASN A 50 11.14 -20.05 -14.04
N SER A 51 12.37 -19.59 -13.81
CA SER A 51 12.95 -19.38 -12.48
C SER A 51 12.15 -18.42 -11.60
N TRP A 52 11.47 -17.44 -12.20
CA TRP A 52 10.57 -16.52 -11.48
C TRP A 52 9.30 -17.21 -11.00
N ALA A 53 8.74 -18.11 -11.82
CA ALA A 53 7.56 -18.89 -11.43
C ALA A 53 7.89 -19.86 -10.28
N HIS A 54 9.08 -20.49 -10.32
CA HIS A 54 9.58 -21.29 -9.20
C HIS A 54 9.75 -20.47 -7.93
N ALA A 55 10.34 -19.29 -8.03
CA ALA A 55 10.50 -18.39 -6.89
C ALA A 55 9.15 -17.96 -6.30
N ALA A 56 8.15 -17.68 -7.15
CA ALA A 56 6.80 -17.33 -6.72
C ALA A 56 6.10 -18.49 -5.98
N LEU A 57 6.18 -19.72 -6.50
CA LEU A 57 5.62 -20.90 -5.85
C LEU A 57 6.24 -21.16 -4.47
N LEU A 58 7.57 -21.05 -4.38
CA LEU A 58 8.30 -21.17 -3.11
C LEU A 58 7.93 -20.05 -2.13
N LEU A 59 7.62 -18.85 -2.63
CA LEU A 59 7.20 -17.72 -1.80
C LEU A 59 5.79 -17.96 -1.22
N GLU A 60 4.85 -18.43 -2.03
CA GLU A 60 3.51 -18.81 -1.55
C GLU A 60 3.58 -19.94 -0.51
N ARG A 61 4.40 -20.96 -0.79
CA ARG A 61 4.56 -22.09 0.12
C ARG A 61 5.28 -21.70 1.41
N GLY A 62 6.31 -20.86 1.32
CA GLY A 62 7.02 -20.33 2.48
C GLY A 62 6.12 -19.47 3.38
N ARG A 63 5.20 -18.70 2.79
CA ARG A 63 4.18 -17.94 3.54
C ARG A 63 3.17 -18.86 4.23
N ALA A 64 2.77 -19.95 3.58
CA ALA A 64 1.79 -20.91 4.12
C ALA A 64 2.38 -21.78 5.24
N GLU A 65 3.61 -22.28 5.09
CA GLU A 65 4.27 -23.12 6.09
C GLU A 65 4.69 -22.32 7.33
N GLY A 66 5.23 -21.11 7.13
CA GLY A 66 5.75 -20.29 8.22
C GLY A 66 6.87 -20.99 9.02
N GLY A 67 7.18 -20.46 10.20
CA GLY A 67 8.22 -21.04 11.04
C GLY A 67 9.63 -20.95 10.43
N GLU A 68 10.57 -21.76 10.93
CA GLU A 68 11.95 -21.81 10.43
C GLU A 68 12.03 -22.39 9.01
N LYS A 69 11.19 -23.38 8.68
CA LYS A 69 11.13 -23.99 7.35
C LYS A 69 10.59 -23.03 6.29
N GLY A 70 9.56 -22.24 6.61
CA GLY A 70 9.09 -21.18 5.74
C GLY A 70 10.17 -20.13 5.47
N LEU A 71 11.04 -19.86 6.46
CA LEU A 71 12.17 -18.96 6.27
C LEU A 71 13.23 -19.55 5.34
N GLU A 72 13.52 -20.86 5.45
CA GLU A 72 14.42 -21.55 4.52
C GLU A 72 13.90 -21.51 3.07
N LEU A 73 12.60 -21.76 2.86
CA LEU A 73 11.95 -21.68 1.56
C LEU A 73 12.02 -20.26 0.97
N LEU A 74 11.78 -19.23 1.79
CA LEU A 74 11.87 -17.83 1.37
C LEU A 74 13.31 -17.41 1.07
N GLU A 75 14.28 -17.88 1.85
CA GLU A 75 15.70 -17.63 1.56
C GLU A 75 16.15 -18.32 0.27
N PHE A 76 15.63 -19.51 -0.03
CA PHE A 76 15.88 -20.21 -1.28
C PHE A 76 15.22 -19.50 -2.47
N SER A 77 13.96 -19.08 -2.34
CA SER A 77 13.24 -18.26 -3.32
C SER A 77 14.01 -16.98 -3.65
N ARG A 78 14.57 -16.29 -2.65
CA ARG A 78 15.44 -15.11 -2.85
C ARG A 78 16.69 -15.41 -3.67
N ARG A 79 17.29 -16.60 -3.54
CA ARG A 79 18.47 -17.00 -4.33
C ARG A 79 18.11 -17.28 -5.79
N LEU A 80 16.92 -17.84 -6.02
CA LEU A 80 16.38 -18.11 -7.36
C LEU A 80 15.99 -16.83 -8.10
N ALA A 81 15.34 -15.88 -7.42
CA ALA A 81 14.90 -14.60 -8.00
C ALA A 81 15.36 -13.42 -7.13
N PRO A 82 16.63 -12.98 -7.26
CA PRO A 82 17.18 -11.90 -6.44
C PRO A 82 16.58 -10.52 -6.75
N ASP A 83 15.86 -10.39 -7.86
CA ASP A 83 15.26 -9.15 -8.32
C ASP A 83 13.78 -9.01 -7.91
N LEU A 84 13.24 -10.02 -7.21
CA LEU A 84 11.85 -10.03 -6.75
C LEU A 84 11.78 -9.41 -5.33
N PRO A 85 11.23 -8.19 -5.18
CA PRO A 85 11.26 -7.45 -3.92
C PRO A 85 10.45 -8.12 -2.80
N THR A 86 9.40 -8.86 -3.17
CA THR A 86 8.51 -9.58 -2.25
C THR A 86 9.25 -10.63 -1.43
N THR A 87 10.27 -11.28 -1.99
CA THR A 87 11.07 -12.30 -1.29
C THR A 87 11.83 -11.72 -0.09
N TYR A 88 12.37 -10.50 -0.24
CA TYR A 88 13.09 -9.80 0.83
C TYR A 88 12.16 -9.36 1.96
N LEU A 89 10.97 -8.85 1.60
CA LEU A 89 9.97 -8.41 2.57
C LEU A 89 9.43 -9.60 3.37
N GLU A 90 8.93 -10.63 2.71
CA GLU A 90 8.34 -11.81 3.38
C GLU A 90 9.36 -12.52 4.26
N ALA A 91 10.60 -12.73 3.77
CA ALA A 91 11.66 -13.34 4.57
C ALA A 91 11.98 -12.52 5.82
N SER A 92 12.04 -11.18 5.69
CA SER A 92 12.32 -10.29 6.81
C SER A 92 11.20 -10.24 7.84
N PHE A 93 9.93 -10.28 7.40
CA PHE A 93 8.77 -10.32 8.27
C PHE A 93 8.66 -11.65 9.01
N LEU A 94 8.89 -12.77 8.32
CA LEU A 94 8.88 -14.09 8.95
C LEU A 94 10.01 -14.23 9.96
N ARG A 95 11.20 -13.70 9.65
CA ARG A 95 12.33 -13.63 10.58
C ARG A 95 12.01 -12.81 11.82
N TRP A 96 11.37 -11.65 11.64
CA TRP A 96 10.94 -10.83 12.77
C TRP A 96 9.86 -11.53 13.61
N ARG A 97 8.93 -12.25 12.98
CA ARG A 97 7.92 -13.04 13.69
C ARG A 97 8.53 -14.15 14.54
N LEU A 98 9.59 -14.79 14.04
CA LEU A 98 10.36 -15.79 14.78
C LEU A 98 11.21 -15.17 15.90
N ARG A 99 11.77 -13.97 15.65
CA ARG A 99 12.67 -13.25 16.54
C ARG A 99 12.23 -11.79 16.71
N PRO A 100 11.19 -11.54 17.52
CA PRO A 100 10.58 -10.22 17.63
C PRO A 100 11.51 -9.13 18.16
N TRP A 101 12.60 -9.51 18.84
CA TRP A 101 13.64 -8.61 19.32
C TRP A 101 14.52 -8.03 18.19
N GLU A 102 14.56 -8.64 17.00
CA GLU A 102 15.33 -8.17 15.85
C GLU A 102 14.57 -7.09 15.04
N LEU A 103 14.16 -5.98 15.65
CA LEU A 103 13.40 -4.89 14.99
C LEU A 103 14.09 -4.28 13.75
N TYR A 104 15.40 -4.43 13.64
CA TYR A 104 16.17 -4.00 12.46
C TYR A 104 15.91 -4.88 11.22
N THR A 105 15.47 -6.14 11.40
CA THR A 105 15.25 -7.07 10.29
C THR A 105 14.18 -6.63 9.28
N PRO A 106 12.96 -6.19 9.68
CA PRO A 106 11.98 -5.72 8.72
C PRO A 106 12.48 -4.47 7.99
N PHE A 107 13.13 -3.52 8.68
CA PHE A 107 13.67 -2.31 8.05
C PHE A 107 14.74 -2.65 7.00
N ARG A 108 15.63 -3.58 7.31
CA ARG A 108 16.63 -4.09 6.35
C ARG A 108 15.95 -4.77 5.16
N GLY A 109 14.89 -5.55 5.40
CA GLY A 109 14.07 -6.18 4.35
C GLY A 109 13.46 -5.15 3.41
N TYR A 110 12.91 -4.05 3.93
CA TYR A 110 12.39 -2.94 3.13
C TYR A 110 13.47 -2.30 2.26
N ILE A 111 14.64 -1.98 2.83
CA ILE A 111 15.74 -1.39 2.06
C ILE A 111 16.21 -2.34 0.96
N GLN A 112 16.35 -3.64 1.27
CA GLN A 112 16.79 -4.64 0.30
C GLN A 112 15.75 -4.88 -0.79
N GLY A 113 14.46 -4.93 -0.44
CA GLY A 113 13.36 -5.00 -1.39
C GLY A 113 13.35 -3.78 -2.32
N PHE A 114 13.53 -2.57 -1.78
CA PHE A 114 13.60 -1.35 -2.59
C PHE A 114 14.82 -1.35 -3.53
N LYS A 115 15.97 -1.83 -3.06
CA LYS A 115 17.17 -2.01 -3.90
C LYS A 115 16.96 -3.06 -4.99
N ALA A 116 16.26 -4.16 -4.71
CA ALA A 116 15.90 -5.17 -5.70
C ALA A 116 14.93 -4.60 -6.74
N LEU A 117 13.96 -3.79 -6.32
CA LEU A 117 13.02 -3.13 -7.22
C LEU A 117 13.74 -2.20 -8.23
N PHE A 118 14.75 -1.45 -7.78
CA PHE A 118 15.55 -0.61 -8.69
C PHE A 118 16.37 -1.39 -9.73
N ARG A 119 16.73 -2.64 -9.44
CA ARG A 119 17.42 -3.50 -10.42
C ARG A 119 16.48 -3.96 -11.53
N ASN A 120 15.17 -3.96 -11.25
CA ASN A 120 14.15 -4.53 -12.09
C ASN A 120 13.27 -3.42 -12.69
N VAL A 121 13.80 -2.74 -13.71
CA VAL A 121 13.19 -1.55 -14.33
C VAL A 121 11.74 -1.78 -14.78
N PRO A 122 11.36 -2.93 -15.39
CA PRO A 122 9.96 -3.16 -15.78
C PRO A 122 9.02 -3.24 -14.58
N LEU A 123 9.44 -3.91 -13.50
CA LEU A 123 8.65 -4.05 -12.28
C LEU A 123 8.52 -2.71 -11.55
N LEU A 124 9.59 -1.91 -11.52
CA LEU A 124 9.59 -0.55 -10.99
C LEU A 124 8.59 0.34 -11.73
N PHE A 125 8.58 0.27 -13.07
CA PHE A 125 7.65 1.04 -13.89
C PHE A 125 6.20 0.68 -13.58
N MET A 126 5.86 -0.61 -13.53
CA MET A 126 4.52 -1.07 -13.17
C MET A 126 4.06 -0.51 -11.81
N HIS A 127 4.92 -0.59 -10.79
CA HIS A 127 4.60 -0.05 -9.47
C HIS A 127 4.50 1.48 -9.46
N ALA A 128 5.35 2.18 -10.22
CA ALA A 128 5.30 3.64 -10.33
C ALA A 128 3.99 4.12 -10.99
N VAL A 129 3.51 3.39 -12.00
CA VAL A 129 2.22 3.68 -12.65
C VAL A 129 1.06 3.39 -11.70
N GLN A 130 1.10 2.28 -10.99
CA GLN A 130 0.05 1.96 -10.03
C GLN A 130 0.00 3.01 -8.90
N LEU A 131 1.15 3.46 -8.43
CA LEU A 131 1.26 4.52 -7.42
C LEU A 131 0.75 5.86 -7.96
N SER A 132 1.09 6.24 -9.20
CA SER A 132 0.59 7.47 -9.81
C SER A 132 -0.94 7.43 -10.01
N PHE A 133 -1.50 6.28 -10.36
CA PHE A 133 -2.94 6.07 -10.43
C PHE A 133 -3.63 6.27 -9.08
N PHE A 134 -3.10 5.66 -8.01
CA PHE A 134 -3.63 5.86 -6.66
C PHE A 134 -3.54 7.30 -6.18
N LEU A 135 -2.43 8.00 -6.47
CA LEU A 135 -2.29 9.43 -6.18
C LEU A 135 -3.32 10.26 -6.96
N GLY A 136 -3.53 9.97 -8.24
CA GLY A 136 -4.54 10.63 -9.06
C GLY A 136 -5.94 10.46 -8.48
N MET A 137 -6.32 9.23 -8.11
CA MET A 137 -7.60 8.92 -7.47
C MET A 137 -7.75 9.57 -6.08
N GLY A 138 -6.70 9.60 -5.28
CA GLY A 138 -6.71 10.30 -3.99
C GLY A 138 -6.93 11.80 -4.16
N MET A 139 -6.28 12.39 -5.16
CA MET A 139 -6.42 13.81 -5.47
C MET A 139 -7.82 14.14 -5.98
N THR A 140 -8.42 13.33 -6.87
CA THR A 140 -9.79 13.55 -7.33
C THR A 140 -10.79 13.48 -6.19
N LEU A 141 -10.63 12.52 -5.29
CA LEU A 141 -11.48 12.37 -4.11
C LEU A 141 -11.35 13.57 -3.15
N ALA A 142 -10.13 14.07 -2.95
CA ALA A 142 -9.90 15.28 -2.16
C ALA A 142 -10.57 16.52 -2.79
N VAL A 143 -10.51 16.67 -4.11
CA VAL A 143 -11.17 17.77 -4.85
C VAL A 143 -12.70 17.68 -4.70
N ILE A 144 -13.27 16.48 -4.86
CA ILE A 144 -14.71 16.24 -4.70
C ILE A 144 -15.15 16.60 -3.28
N LEU A 145 -14.46 16.08 -2.26
CA LEU A 145 -14.78 16.35 -0.86
C LEU A 145 -14.67 17.83 -0.52
N CYS A 146 -13.59 18.49 -0.94
CA CYS A 146 -13.39 19.91 -0.70
C CYS A 146 -14.51 20.73 -1.36
N SER A 147 -14.82 20.43 -2.63
CA SER A 147 -15.89 21.12 -3.37
C SER A 147 -17.26 20.89 -2.75
N LEU A 148 -17.55 19.67 -2.28
CA LEU A 148 -18.79 19.34 -1.57
C LEU A 148 -18.91 20.10 -0.24
N LEU A 149 -17.83 20.18 0.53
CA LEU A 149 -17.79 20.93 1.80
C LEU A 149 -18.00 22.43 1.57
N LEU A 150 -17.35 22.99 0.54
CA LEU A 150 -17.55 24.39 0.14
C LEU A 150 -18.98 24.65 -0.31
N LEU A 151 -19.55 23.73 -1.10
CA LEU A 151 -20.94 23.79 -1.53
C LEU A 151 -21.87 23.79 -0.33
N LEU A 152 -21.80 22.79 0.56
CA LEU A 152 -22.65 22.69 1.75
C LEU A 152 -22.55 23.91 2.66
N ARG A 153 -21.34 24.46 2.87
CA ARG A 153 -21.12 25.60 3.75
C ARG A 153 -21.66 26.92 3.18
N ARG A 154 -21.65 27.09 1.85
CA ARG A 154 -22.05 28.35 1.18
C ARG A 154 -23.39 28.25 0.45
N LEU A 155 -23.96 27.05 0.29
CA LEU A 155 -25.30 26.79 -0.24
C LEU A 155 -26.39 27.63 0.43
N PRO A 156 -26.47 27.73 1.78
CA PRO A 156 -27.55 28.46 2.43
C PRO A 156 -27.48 29.96 2.12
N ILE A 157 -26.28 30.53 2.01
CA ILE A 157 -26.05 31.94 1.64
C ILE A 157 -26.46 32.17 0.18
N PHE A 158 -26.19 31.20 -0.70
CA PHE A 158 -26.51 31.29 -2.12
C PHE A 158 -28.03 31.19 -2.39
N LEU A 159 -28.74 30.35 -1.63
CA LEU A 159 -30.19 30.09 -1.71
C LEU A 159 -31.06 31.12 -1.00
N GLN A 160 -30.48 31.99 -0.16
CA GLN A 160 -31.24 32.97 0.63
C GLN A 160 -31.97 34.03 -0.22
N THR A 161 -31.65 34.13 -1.51
CA THR A 161 -32.33 35.02 -2.48
C THR A 161 -33.08 34.21 -3.53
N ARG A 162 -34.38 34.50 -3.71
CA ARG A 162 -35.24 33.91 -4.75
C ARG A 162 -34.76 34.30 -6.15
N LEU A 163 -34.00 33.43 -6.80
CA LEU A 163 -33.66 33.54 -8.22
C LEU A 163 -33.58 32.13 -8.81
N TRP A 164 -34.60 31.72 -9.55
CA TRP A 164 -34.63 30.49 -10.34
C TRP A 164 -33.41 30.35 -11.26
N LEU A 165 -32.86 31.49 -11.71
CA LEU A 165 -31.59 31.59 -12.45
C LEU A 165 -30.39 30.95 -11.71
N LYS A 166 -30.32 31.08 -10.38
CA LYS A 166 -29.23 30.49 -9.58
C LYS A 166 -29.33 28.97 -9.51
N VAL A 167 -30.55 28.43 -9.48
CA VAL A 167 -30.78 26.97 -9.53
C VAL A 167 -30.41 26.42 -10.90
N ILE A 168 -30.71 27.16 -11.98
CA ILE A 168 -30.31 26.80 -13.35
C ILE A 168 -28.78 26.81 -13.49
N ILE A 169 -28.08 27.82 -12.94
CA ILE A 169 -26.61 27.90 -12.95
C ILE A 169 -25.99 26.72 -12.17
N LEU A 170 -26.59 26.33 -11.05
CA LEU A 170 -26.12 25.18 -10.27
C LEU A 170 -26.41 23.85 -10.98
N ALA A 171 -27.52 23.75 -11.69
CA ALA A 171 -27.87 22.58 -12.50
C ALA A 171 -27.09 22.51 -13.82
N LEU A 172 -26.51 23.62 -14.29
CA LEU A 172 -25.81 23.75 -15.57
C LEU A 172 -24.71 22.70 -15.79
N PRO A 173 -23.76 22.48 -14.87
CA PRO A 173 -22.73 21.44 -15.06
C PRO A 173 -23.33 20.03 -15.12
N LEU A 174 -24.42 19.77 -14.39
CA LEU A 174 -25.17 18.51 -14.47
C LEU A 174 -25.86 18.36 -15.83
N LEU A 175 -26.44 19.44 -16.36
CA LEU A 175 -27.13 19.49 -17.64
C LEU A 175 -26.18 19.25 -18.83
N LEU A 176 -24.95 19.76 -18.73
CA LEU A 176 -23.90 19.58 -19.75
C LEU A 176 -23.33 18.15 -19.78
N ARG A 177 -23.80 17.22 -18.93
CA ARG A 177 -23.25 15.86 -18.77
C ARG A 177 -21.73 15.86 -18.58
N LEU A 178 -21.22 16.86 -17.87
CA LEU A 178 -19.80 16.94 -17.57
C LEU A 178 -19.42 15.83 -16.59
N ASN A 179 -18.16 15.39 -16.68
CA ASN A 179 -17.63 14.41 -15.73
C ASN A 179 -17.79 14.97 -14.30
N ILE A 180 -18.09 14.11 -13.33
CA ILE A 180 -18.44 14.53 -11.95
C ILE A 180 -17.39 15.48 -11.37
N VAL A 181 -16.12 15.24 -11.67
CA VAL A 181 -15.00 16.08 -11.24
C VAL A 181 -15.04 17.50 -11.82
N TRP A 182 -15.39 17.62 -13.10
CA TRP A 182 -15.58 18.90 -13.77
C TRP A 182 -16.81 19.65 -13.25
N CYS A 183 -17.87 18.93 -12.86
CA CYS A 183 -19.03 19.53 -12.20
C CYS A 183 -18.66 20.21 -10.88
N PHE A 184 -17.87 19.51 -10.05
CA PHE A 184 -17.40 20.07 -8.77
C PHE A 184 -16.47 21.28 -8.96
N LEU A 185 -15.59 21.24 -9.96
CA LEU A 185 -14.74 22.37 -10.32
C LEU A 185 -15.54 23.59 -10.80
N LEU A 186 -16.54 23.38 -11.66
CA LEU A 186 -17.42 24.46 -12.13
C LEU A 186 -18.23 25.07 -11.00
N TRP A 187 -18.75 24.25 -10.09
CA TRP A 187 -19.37 24.77 -8.87
C TRP A 187 -18.38 25.59 -8.04
N GLY A 188 -17.13 25.14 -7.92
CA GLY A 188 -16.04 25.90 -7.34
C GLY A 188 -15.83 27.28 -7.99
N ILE A 189 -15.85 27.35 -9.32
CA ILE A 189 -15.73 28.59 -10.09
C ILE A 189 -16.96 29.50 -9.88
N PHE A 190 -18.18 28.96 -9.83
CA PHE A 190 -19.37 29.75 -9.56
C PHE A 190 -19.39 30.31 -8.13
N LEU A 191 -18.76 29.61 -7.18
CA LEU A 191 -18.57 30.05 -5.80
C LEU A 191 -17.37 30.99 -5.60
N TRP A 192 -16.58 31.26 -6.64
CA TRP A 192 -15.37 32.11 -6.61
C TRP A 192 -15.55 33.49 -5.96
N PRO A 193 -16.68 34.22 -6.15
CA PRO A 193 -16.89 35.52 -5.50
C PRO A 193 -17.03 35.41 -3.98
N TYR A 194 -17.51 34.26 -3.50
CA TYR A 194 -17.85 34.00 -2.10
C TYR A 194 -16.75 33.25 -1.34
N LEU A 195 -15.60 33.04 -1.99
CA LEU A 195 -14.50 32.22 -1.50
C LEU A 195 -13.40 33.09 -0.87
N GLU A 196 -12.81 32.62 0.22
CA GLU A 196 -11.66 33.25 0.88
C GLU A 196 -10.39 33.10 0.03
N ARG A 197 -9.40 33.99 0.21
CA ARG A 197 -8.19 34.01 -0.64
C ARG A 197 -7.43 32.68 -0.62
N GLU A 198 -7.36 32.02 0.54
CA GLU A 198 -6.67 30.73 0.70
C GLU A 198 -7.37 29.60 -0.08
N ALA A 199 -8.70 29.55 -0.01
CA ALA A 199 -9.49 28.56 -0.72
C ALA A 199 -9.45 28.78 -2.25
N LYS A 200 -9.25 30.01 -2.74
CA LYS A 200 -9.01 30.27 -4.17
C LYS A 200 -7.70 29.68 -4.66
N VAL A 201 -6.62 29.82 -3.90
CA VAL A 201 -5.31 29.24 -4.24
C VAL A 201 -5.40 27.72 -4.24
N PHE A 202 -6.06 27.14 -3.24
CA PHE A 202 -6.28 25.69 -3.18
C PHE A 202 -7.09 25.18 -4.38
N LEU A 203 -8.18 25.88 -4.74
CA LEU A 203 -9.02 25.51 -5.88
C LEU A 203 -8.26 25.62 -7.21
N PHE A 204 -7.41 26.63 -7.37
CA PHE A 204 -6.53 26.76 -8.53
C PHE A 204 -5.49 25.63 -8.58
N LEU A 205 -4.85 25.30 -7.46
CA LEU A 205 -3.89 24.19 -7.38
C LEU A 205 -4.56 22.85 -7.71
N CYS A 206 -5.78 22.64 -7.21
CA CYS A 206 -6.61 21.49 -7.53
C CYS A 206 -6.98 21.44 -9.02
N LEU A 207 -7.35 22.58 -9.63
CA LEU A 207 -7.64 22.68 -11.06
C LEU A 207 -6.42 22.26 -11.88
N VAL A 208 -5.27 22.86 -11.60
CA VAL A 208 -4.00 22.57 -12.29
C VAL A 208 -3.64 21.09 -12.11
N GLY A 209 -3.62 20.61 -10.87
CA GLY A 209 -3.30 19.22 -10.58
C GLY A 209 -4.22 18.24 -11.30
N LEU A 210 -5.52 18.51 -11.33
CA LEU A 210 -6.48 17.65 -12.00
C LEU A 210 -6.35 17.67 -13.53
N THR A 211 -6.09 18.83 -14.13
CA THR A 211 -5.87 18.94 -15.58
C THR A 211 -4.63 18.22 -16.06
N TYR A 212 -3.56 18.15 -15.26
CA TYR A 212 -2.28 17.59 -15.71
C TYR A 212 -2.03 16.16 -15.22
N LEU A 213 -2.45 15.80 -14.00
CA LEU A 213 -2.21 14.44 -13.46
C LEU A 213 -3.21 13.41 -13.99
N LEU A 214 -4.47 13.78 -14.23
CA LEU A 214 -5.51 12.83 -14.60
C LEU A 214 -5.30 12.24 -16.01
N PRO A 215 -5.05 13.07 -17.06
CA PRO A 215 -4.82 12.57 -18.41
C PRO A 215 -3.59 11.68 -18.49
N LEU A 216 -2.51 12.07 -17.81
CA LEU A 216 -1.25 11.32 -17.73
C LEU A 216 -1.49 9.90 -17.19
N SER A 217 -2.31 9.76 -16.14
CA SER A 217 -2.61 8.44 -15.57
C SER A 217 -3.46 7.56 -16.49
N SER A 218 -4.42 8.18 -17.21
CA SER A 218 -5.32 7.48 -18.11
C SER A 218 -4.64 7.02 -19.40
N GLU A 219 -3.74 7.83 -19.96
CA GLU A 219 -2.99 7.46 -21.17
C GLU A 219 -1.99 6.34 -20.87
N VAL A 220 -1.31 6.41 -19.73
CA VAL A 220 -0.34 5.39 -19.33
C VAL A 220 -1.02 4.04 -19.04
N SER A 221 -2.17 4.05 -18.36
CA SER A 221 -2.95 2.82 -18.14
C SER A 221 -3.49 2.20 -19.42
N HIS A 222 -3.90 3.02 -20.39
CA HIS A 222 -4.37 2.54 -21.69
C HIS A 222 -3.22 1.98 -22.57
N LEU A 223 -2.00 2.51 -22.42
CA LEU A 223 -0.80 1.95 -23.06
C LEU A 223 -0.39 0.61 -22.45
N LEU A 224 -0.60 0.45 -21.15
CA LEU A 224 -0.32 -0.80 -20.43
C LEU A 224 -1.33 -1.91 -20.74
N SER A 225 -2.61 -1.58 -20.86
CA SER A 225 -3.65 -2.55 -21.26
C SER A 225 -3.57 -2.92 -22.75
N ALA A 226 -2.92 -2.08 -23.57
CA ALA A 226 -2.70 -2.31 -24.99
C ALA A 226 -1.44 -3.15 -25.30
N GLN A 227 -0.67 -3.61 -24.31
CA GLN A 227 0.32 -4.67 -24.51
C GLN A 227 -0.28 -6.04 -24.12
N PRO A 228 -0.87 -6.79 -25.07
CA PRO A 228 -1.18 -8.19 -24.84
C PRO A 228 0.10 -9.00 -25.00
N GLY A 229 0.52 -9.66 -23.92
CA GLY A 229 1.39 -10.84 -23.98
C GLY A 229 2.84 -10.59 -24.38
N HIS A 230 3.72 -10.46 -23.40
CA HIS A 230 5.01 -11.14 -23.38
C HIS A 230 5.58 -11.10 -21.96
N LEU A 231 5.15 -12.07 -21.15
CA LEU A 231 5.96 -12.99 -20.32
C LEU A 231 5.06 -13.75 -19.35
#